data_AF-A0A1X7TYN5-F1
#
_entry.id   AF-A0A1X7TYN5-F1
#
_cell.length_a   1.000
_cell.length_b   1.000
_cell.length_c   1.000
_cell.angle_alpha   90.00
_cell.angle_beta   90.00
_cell.angle_gamma   90.00
#
_symmetry.space_group_name_H-M   'P 1'
#
loop_
_entity.id
_entity.type
_entity.pdbx_description
1 polymer ?
#
loop_
_entity_poly.entity_id
_entity_poly.type
_entity_poly.pdbx_seq_one_letter_code
_entity_poly.pdbx_strand_id
1 'polypeptide(L)'
;MNHSTLVKGANPVISMVHIYFKNHGLNSVNIHFNADNCSWQNESDAVIQYLLLRVTTGLNASVSISFLPVGHTKFSTDWCFVLLKQKFRKAEVDSLDDFVQVVEQSSAIKKAQPV
;
A
#
# COMPACT_ATOMS: atom_id res chain seq x y z
N MET A 1 3.61 13.52 27.64
CA MET A 1 2.91 12.83 26.53
C MET A 1 3.73 13.04 25.28
N ASN A 2 4.42 12.00 24.81
CA ASN A 2 5.24 12.08 23.62
C ASN A 2 4.29 12.08 22.42
N HIS A 3 4.22 13.20 21.71
CA HIS A 3 3.51 13.30 20.47
C HIS A 3 4.23 12.38 19.46
N SER A 4 3.75 11.15 19.30
CA SER A 4 4.23 10.25 18.24
C SER A 4 3.83 10.87 16.91
N THR A 5 4.70 11.71 16.36
CA THR A 5 4.66 12.09 14.97
C THR A 5 4.62 10.79 14.17
N LEU A 6 3.54 10.56 13.43
CA LEU A 6 3.52 9.55 12.37
C LEU A 6 4.67 9.92 11.42
N VAL A 7 5.79 9.22 11.57
CA VAL A 7 7.06 9.59 10.93
C VAL A 7 6.88 9.42 9.43
N LYS A 8 6.83 10.54 8.69
CA LYS A 8 6.98 10.54 7.23
C LYS A 8 8.31 9.88 6.89
N GLY A 9 8.29 8.82 6.08
CA GLY A 9 9.48 8.13 5.61
C GLY A 9 9.18 6.74 5.06
N ALA A 10 10.24 5.99 4.74
CA ALA A 10 10.13 4.66 4.11
C ALA A 10 9.63 3.55 5.05
N ASN A 11 9.89 3.64 6.36
CA ASN A 11 9.60 2.54 7.30
C ASN A 11 8.13 2.11 7.34
N PRO A 12 7.14 3.03 7.40
CA PRO A 12 5.73 2.65 7.28
C PRO A 12 5.40 1.97 5.95
N VAL A 13 5.95 2.47 4.83
CA VAL A 13 5.75 1.90 3.49
C VAL A 13 6.27 0.46 3.44
N ILE A 14 7.53 0.26 3.86
CA ILE A 14 8.17 -1.06 3.93
C ILE A 14 7.35 -2.01 4.83
N SER A 15 6.94 -1.54 6.01
CA SER A 15 6.17 -2.36 6.96
C SER A 15 4.82 -2.78 6.40
N MET A 16 4.08 -1.85 5.78
CA MET A 16 2.79 -2.15 5.13
C MET A 16 2.97 -3.18 4.02
N VAL A 17 3.94 -2.98 3.13
CA VAL A 17 4.23 -3.92 2.03
C VAL A 17 4.63 -5.29 2.55
N HIS A 18 5.51 -5.35 3.57
CA HIS A 18 5.97 -6.60 4.15
C HIS A 18 4.82 -7.41 4.76
N ILE A 19 4.01 -6.78 5.60
CA ILE A 19 2.87 -7.42 6.27
C ILE A 19 1.85 -7.89 5.22
N TYR A 20 1.57 -7.05 4.22
CA TYR A 20 0.64 -7.39 3.16
C TYR A 20 1.06 -8.65 2.41
N PHE A 21 2.31 -8.74 1.97
CA PHE A 21 2.80 -9.92 1.27
C PHE A 21 2.79 -11.19 2.12
N LYS A 22 3.19 -11.07 3.39
CA LYS A 22 3.18 -12.20 4.32
C LYS A 22 1.78 -12.77 4.53
N ASN A 23 0.77 -11.90 4.65
CA ASN A 23 -0.59 -12.31 5.01
C ASN A 23 -1.44 -12.72 3.80
N HIS A 24 -1.08 -12.30 2.58
CA HIS A 24 -1.86 -12.56 1.37
C HIS A 24 -1.23 -13.58 0.41
N GLY A 25 -0.19 -14.30 0.83
CA GLY A 25 0.42 -15.36 0.02
C GLY A 25 1.13 -14.84 -1.24
N LEU A 26 1.58 -13.59 -1.22
CA LEU A 26 2.25 -12.92 -2.36
C LEU A 26 3.78 -13.07 -2.27
N ASN A 27 4.24 -14.15 -1.64
CA ASN A 27 5.64 -14.54 -1.64
C ASN A 27 5.90 -15.42 -2.87
N SER A 28 7.10 -15.31 -3.43
CA SER A 28 7.55 -16.12 -4.58
C SER A 28 6.77 -15.89 -5.89
N VAL A 29 5.99 -14.80 -5.98
CA VAL A 29 5.33 -14.36 -7.22
C VAL A 29 6.00 -13.11 -7.80
N ASN A 30 5.69 -12.83 -9.06
CA ASN A 30 6.01 -11.55 -9.71
C ASN A 30 5.08 -10.47 -9.17
N ILE A 31 5.65 -9.35 -8.73
CA ILE A 31 4.86 -8.21 -8.25
C ILE A 31 5.05 -7.02 -9.19
N HIS A 32 3.94 -6.35 -9.50
CA HIS A 32 3.97 -5.03 -10.13
C HIS A 32 3.34 -3.99 -9.19
N PHE A 33 4.17 -3.06 -8.72
CA PHE A 33 3.73 -1.88 -7.99
C PHE A 33 3.44 -0.72 -8.94
N ASN A 34 2.36 -0.02 -8.64
CA ASN A 34 2.12 1.31 -9.16
C ASN A 34 2.16 2.29 -7.99
N ALA A 35 3.03 3.29 -8.06
CA ALA A 35 3.25 4.28 -7.02
C ALA A 35 3.03 5.69 -7.56
N ASP A 36 2.54 6.57 -6.71
CA ASP A 36 2.62 8.01 -6.99
C ASP A 36 4.08 8.48 -6.86
N ASN A 37 4.41 9.56 -7.56
CA ASN A 37 5.74 10.17 -7.47
C ASN A 37 5.87 11.05 -6.22
N CYS A 38 5.46 10.53 -5.06
CA CYS A 38 5.63 11.21 -3.78
C CYS A 38 7.07 10.99 -3.30
N SER A 39 7.95 11.89 -3.78
CA SER A 39 9.35 11.93 -3.40
C SER A 39 9.47 11.94 -1.87
N TRP A 40 10.33 11.08 -1.33
CA TRP A 40 10.59 10.79 0.10
C TRP A 40 9.88 9.57 0.70
N GLN A 41 8.68 9.19 0.23
CA GLN A 41 7.97 8.03 0.78
C GLN A 41 8.11 6.78 -0.09
N ASN A 42 7.68 6.86 -1.34
CA ASN A 42 7.62 5.69 -2.23
C ASN A 42 8.87 5.56 -3.10
N GLU A 43 9.48 6.68 -3.48
CA GLU A 43 10.75 6.75 -4.21
C GLU A 43 11.98 6.77 -3.27
N SER A 44 11.81 6.39 -2.01
CA SER A 44 12.94 6.36 -1.09
C SER A 44 13.89 5.21 -1.43
N ASP A 45 15.20 5.47 -1.41
CA ASP A 45 16.24 4.45 -1.55
C ASP A 45 16.00 3.25 -0.63
N ALA A 46 15.48 3.47 0.58
CA ALA A 46 15.17 2.39 1.52
C ALA A 46 14.04 1.47 1.02
N VAL A 47 13.01 2.02 0.35
CA VAL A 47 11.94 1.22 -0.26
C VAL A 47 12.51 0.39 -1.42
N ILE A 48 13.31 1.01 -2.28
CA ILE A 48 13.95 0.33 -3.41
C ILE A 48 14.91 -0.77 -2.92
N GLN A 49 15.73 -0.50 -1.91
CA GLN A 49 16.63 -1.48 -1.29
C GLN A 49 15.85 -2.64 -0.64
N TYR A 50 14.72 -2.36 0.00
CA TYR A 50 13.86 -3.41 0.55
C TYR A 50 13.27 -4.29 -0.55
N LEU A 51 12.76 -3.71 -1.64
CA LEU A 51 12.25 -4.49 -2.77
C LEU A 51 13.36 -5.32 -3.45
N LEU A 52 14.57 -4.77 -3.56
CA LEU A 52 15.74 -5.50 -4.05
C LEU A 52 16.08 -6.67 -3.13
N LEU A 53 16.12 -6.46 -1.81
CA LEU A 53 16.36 -7.50 -0.81
C LEU A 53 15.35 -8.65 -0.94
N ARG A 54 14.08 -8.35 -1.19
CA ARG A 54 13.03 -9.35 -1.39
C ARG A 54 13.33 -10.27 -2.57
N VAL A 55 13.83 -9.72 -3.67
CA VAL A 55 14.20 -10.50 -4.85
C VAL A 55 15.47 -11.30 -4.61
N THR A 56 16.52 -10.69 -4.07
CA THR A 56 17.82 -11.35 -3.87
C THR A 56 17.78 -12.47 -2.83
N THR A 57 16.86 -12.40 -1.86
CA THR A 57 16.61 -13.46 -0.87
C THR A 57 15.60 -14.52 -1.32
N GLY A 58 15.06 -14.40 -2.54
CA GLY A 58 14.07 -15.35 -3.08
C GLY A 58 12.66 -15.23 -2.47
N LEU A 59 12.39 -14.17 -1.70
CA LEU A 59 11.05 -13.89 -1.16
C LEU A 59 10.07 -13.47 -2.26
N ASN A 60 10.57 -12.97 -3.39
CA ASN A 60 9.80 -12.72 -4.62
C ASN A 60 10.60 -13.12 -5.86
N ALA A 61 9.91 -13.57 -6.91
CA ALA A 61 10.55 -13.95 -8.17
C ALA A 61 11.03 -12.73 -8.96
N SER A 62 10.20 -11.68 -9.01
CA SER A 62 10.57 -10.37 -9.55
C SER A 62 9.69 -9.28 -8.94
N VAL A 63 10.18 -8.05 -8.97
CA VAL A 63 9.44 -6.86 -8.56
C VAL A 63 9.65 -5.77 -9.61
N SER A 64 8.56 -5.27 -10.16
CA SER A 64 8.50 -4.09 -11.03
C SER A 64 7.80 -2.96 -10.29
N ILE A 65 8.28 -1.73 -10.45
CA ILE A 65 7.63 -0.53 -9.91
C ILE A 65 7.47 0.50 -11.03
N SER A 66 6.27 1.06 -11.15
CA SER A 66 5.95 2.14 -12.09
C SER A 66 5.50 3.37 -11.31
N PHE A 67 6.13 4.50 -11.59
CA PHE A 67 5.79 5.79 -11.00
C PHE A 67 4.87 6.58 -11.93
N LEU A 68 3.89 7.26 -11.34
CA LEU A 68 3.03 8.16 -12.09
C LEU A 68 3.82 9.36 -12.64
N PRO A 69 3.52 9.83 -13.87
CA PRO A 69 4.09 11.06 -14.38
C PRO A 69 3.75 12.26 -13.47
N VAL A 70 4.71 13.17 -13.32
CA VAL A 70 4.52 14.39 -12.51
C VAL A 70 3.33 15.19 -13.06
N GLY A 71 2.42 15.62 -12.17
CA GLY A 71 1.23 16.39 -12.51
C GLY A 71 -0.04 15.57 -12.78
N HIS A 72 0.06 14.23 -12.86
CA HIS A 72 -1.11 13.36 -12.89
C HIS A 72 -1.57 12.99 -11.48
N THR A 73 -2.78 13.42 -11.10
CA THR A 73 -3.40 13.18 -9.79
C THR A 73 -4.53 12.16 -9.82
N LYS A 74 -4.81 11.54 -10.98
CA LYS A 74 -5.89 10.56 -11.14
C LYS A 74 -5.31 9.17 -11.30
N PHE A 75 -5.13 8.48 -10.18
CA PHE A 75 -4.72 7.08 -10.17
C PHE A 75 -5.87 6.17 -9.73
N SER A 76 -5.89 4.93 -10.22
CA SER A 76 -6.94 3.96 -9.86
C SER A 76 -6.98 3.66 -8.36
N THR A 77 -5.83 3.73 -7.68
CA THR A 77 -5.76 3.56 -6.23
C THR A 77 -6.41 4.73 -5.48
N ASP A 78 -6.31 5.97 -6.00
CA ASP A 78 -6.98 7.13 -5.39
C ASP A 78 -8.50 6.99 -5.45
N TRP A 79 -9.03 6.37 -6.50
CA TRP A 79 -10.45 6.07 -6.61
C TRP A 79 -10.92 5.12 -5.50
N CYS A 80 -10.12 4.12 -5.11
CA CYS A 80 -10.45 3.24 -3.99
C CYS A 80 -10.58 4.02 -2.66
N PHE A 81 -9.73 5.02 -2.42
CA PHE A 81 -9.87 5.88 -1.24
C PHE A 81 -11.14 6.74 -1.29
N VAL A 82 -11.59 7.16 -2.47
CA VAL A 82 -12.88 7.85 -2.64
C VAL A 82 -14.03 6.92 -2.25
N LEU A 83 -14.03 5.67 -2.72
CA LEU A 83 -15.06 4.69 -2.35
C LEU A 83 -15.08 4.41 -0.85
N LEU A 84 -13.90 4.24 -0.24
CA LEU A 84 -13.75 4.09 1.20
C LEU A 84 -14.33 5.29 1.95
N LYS A 85 -13.97 6.51 1.54
CA LYS A 85 -14.47 7.76 2.14
C LYS A 85 -15.98 7.89 2.02
N GLN A 86 -16.57 7.49 0.90
CA GLN A 86 -18.02 7.52 0.69
C GLN A 86 -18.77 6.58 1.63
N LYS A 87 -18.23 5.37 1.87
CA LYS A 87 -18.80 4.42 2.82
C LYS A 87 -18.59 4.84 4.26
N PHE A 88 -17.39 5.27 4.61
CA PHE A 88 -17.05 5.74 5.94
C PHE A 88 -17.95 6.89 6.41
N ARG A 89 -18.27 7.86 5.53
CA ARG A 89 -19.18 8.98 5.86
C ARG A 89 -20.61 8.56 6.25
N LYS A 90 -21.02 7.33 5.94
CA LYS A 90 -22.36 6.80 6.20
C LYS A 90 -22.37 5.69 7.25
N ALA A 91 -21.20 5.32 7.77
CA ALA A 91 -21.04 4.27 8.75
C ALA A 91 -20.86 4.86 10.15
N GLU A 92 -21.41 4.18 11.15
CA GLU A 92 -21.07 4.38 12.55
C GLU A 92 -19.82 3.53 12.83
N VAL A 93 -18.75 4.15 13.33
CA VAL A 93 -17.44 3.51 13.52
C VAL A 93 -16.91 3.92 14.88
N ASP A 94 -17.09 3.06 15.87
CA ASP A 94 -16.66 3.30 17.26
C ASP A 94 -15.42 2.48 17.63
N SER A 95 -15.09 1.48 16.81
CA SER A 95 -13.94 0.60 17.01
C SER A 95 -13.11 0.38 15.72
N LEU A 96 -11.92 -0.20 15.89
CA LEU A 96 -11.10 -0.62 14.76
C LEU A 96 -11.76 -1.74 13.96
N ASP A 97 -12.49 -2.63 14.61
CA ASP A 97 -13.22 -3.72 13.94
C ASP A 97 -14.33 -3.16 13.04
N ASP A 98 -15.06 -2.13 13.49
CA ASP A 98 -16.05 -1.43 12.65
C ASP A 98 -15.38 -0.79 11.44
N PHE A 99 -14.20 -0.20 11.62
CA PHE A 99 -13.45 0.39 10.52
C PHE A 99 -12.99 -0.68 9.51
N VAL A 100 -12.53 -1.85 9.98
CA VAL A 100 -12.20 -2.98 9.11
C VAL A 100 -13.42 -3.41 8.31
N GLN A 101 -14.61 -3.47 8.91
CA GLN A 101 -15.84 -3.78 8.17
C GLN A 101 -16.14 -2.73 7.09
N VAL A 102 -15.96 -1.45 7.37
CA VAL A 102 -16.13 -0.38 6.37
C VAL A 102 -15.15 -0.57 5.20
N VAL A 103 -13.88 -0.88 5.48
CA VAL A 103 -12.89 -1.21 4.46
C VAL A 103 -13.34 -2.43 3.65
N GLU A 104 -13.75 -3.52 4.31
CA GLU A 104 -14.24 -4.75 3.69
C GLU A 104 -15.58 -4.62 2.96
N GLN A 105 -16.30 -3.50 3.10
CA GLN A 105 -17.50 -3.17 2.33
C GLN A 105 -17.30 -2.04 1.31
N SER A 106 -16.13 -1.41 1.27
CA SER A 106 -15.86 -0.21 0.46
C SER A 106 -15.74 -0.41 -1.05
N SER A 107 -15.12 -1.51 -1.50
CA SER A 107 -14.97 -1.84 -2.93
C SER A 107 -15.04 -3.36 -3.15
N ALA A 108 -14.85 -3.85 -4.39
CA ALA A 108 -14.56 -5.26 -4.65
C ALA A 108 -13.07 -5.49 -5.01
N ILE A 109 -12.32 -4.41 -5.21
CA ILE A 109 -10.95 -4.38 -5.72
C ILE A 109 -10.05 -3.85 -4.58
N LYS A 110 -9.71 -4.73 -3.64
CA LYS A 110 -8.90 -4.41 -2.44
C LYS A 110 -7.71 -5.34 -2.26
N LYS A 111 -7.73 -6.44 -2.99
CA LYS A 111 -6.73 -7.50 -2.92
C LYS A 111 -5.88 -7.39 -4.18
N ALA A 112 -4.56 -7.46 -4.00
CA ALA A 112 -3.65 -7.64 -5.10
C ALA A 112 -4.00 -8.93 -5.81
N GLN A 113 -4.03 -8.88 -7.14
CA GLN A 113 -4.21 -10.04 -7.97
C GLN A 113 -2.85 -10.49 -8.51
N PRO A 114 -2.59 -11.80 -8.58
CA PRO A 114 -1.45 -12.30 -9.35
C PRO A 114 -1.57 -11.79 -10.78
N VAL A 115 -0.45 -11.31 -11.33
CA VAL A 115 -0.32 -10.97 -12.75
C VAL A 115 0.14 -12.21 -13.50
#